data_AF-A0A3G2TF66-F1
#
_entry.id   AF-A0A3G2TF66-F1
#
_cell.length_a   1.000
_cell.length_b   1.000
_cell.length_c   1.000
_cell.angle_alpha   90.00
_cell.angle_beta   90.00
_cell.angle_gamma   90.00
#
_symmetry.space_group_name_H-M   'P 1'
#
loop_
_entity.id
_entity.type
_entity.pdbx_description
1 polymer ?
#
loop_
_entity_poly.entity_id
_entity_poly.type
_entity_poly.pdbx_seq_one_letter_code
_entity_poly.pdbx_strand_id
1 'polypeptide(L)'
;MNLANITQAYYELFPGDLSGNKMQRQTPGVLFAATEIAGYPNAELLLFNEKHARDIGLGTIENDTDRDFLNATALPENIKTYATAYAGHQFGNWAGQLGDGRAIFAGEITNGNGKTTELQWKGAGATPYSRHADGRAVLRSTVREYLMSEAMHHLNIPTTRSLSISFSGEEVLRDIMYSGNPAYEKGAVMMNRQHTREEYLELIRKAKAIVPDIAFSQDMIVGFCGETEEDHQLTLSLMKEVEYDYGYMFAYSERPGTPAHKKMEDDVPADVKQRRLAEVIALQGELSRKRMSGYVGKIHEILIEGTSKKDENQWKGRNSQNAVCVFDKKPGQKIGDVIPVFVHGNTQGTLLGTAAAEISVAVN
;
A
#
# COMPACT_ATOMS: atom_id res chain seq x y z
N MET A 1 3.39 21.84 -21.21
CA MET A 1 4.14 20.56 -21.04
C MET A 1 4.53 19.98 -22.40
N ASN A 2 5.50 19.07 -22.38
CA ASN A 2 5.98 18.32 -23.56
C ASN A 2 5.05 17.17 -23.99
N LEU A 3 3.72 17.37 -24.02
CA LEU A 3 2.75 16.31 -24.32
C LEU A 3 2.90 15.70 -25.73
N ALA A 4 3.39 16.50 -26.68
CA ALA A 4 3.70 16.05 -28.04
C ALA A 4 4.88 15.07 -28.11
N ASN A 5 5.71 14.99 -27.05
CA ASN A 5 6.84 14.06 -26.96
C ASN A 5 6.44 12.73 -26.28
N ILE A 6 5.16 12.55 -25.91
CA ILE A 6 4.67 11.30 -25.32
C ILE A 6 4.51 10.25 -26.44
N THR A 7 5.18 9.12 -26.28
CA THR A 7 5.12 7.96 -27.18
C THR A 7 4.27 6.84 -26.58
N GLN A 8 3.80 5.88 -27.37
CA GLN A 8 3.18 4.64 -26.86
C GLN A 8 3.82 3.41 -27.55
N ALA A 9 5.09 3.12 -27.25
CA ALA A 9 5.81 2.04 -27.95
C ALA A 9 5.10 0.69 -27.75
N TYR A 10 4.59 0.44 -26.54
CA TYR A 10 3.81 -0.77 -26.23
C TYR A 10 2.52 -0.92 -27.08
N TYR A 11 1.87 0.19 -27.44
CA TYR A 11 0.61 0.18 -28.22
C TYR A 11 0.84 -0.25 -29.67
N GLU A 12 2.00 0.09 -30.24
CA GLU A 12 2.36 -0.29 -31.62
C GLU A 12 3.06 -1.65 -31.70
N LEU A 13 3.75 -2.09 -30.63
CA LEU A 13 4.57 -3.31 -30.63
C LEU A 13 3.84 -4.59 -30.22
N PHE A 14 2.71 -4.50 -29.51
CA PHE A 14 2.02 -5.66 -28.93
C PHE A 14 0.59 -5.83 -29.47
N PRO A 15 0.04 -7.06 -29.50
CA PRO A 15 -1.34 -7.28 -29.92
C PRO A 15 -2.31 -6.70 -28.89
N GLY A 16 -3.17 -5.77 -29.33
CA GLY A 16 -4.19 -5.11 -28.51
C GLY A 16 -5.61 -5.26 -29.07
N ASP A 17 -6.62 -5.22 -28.20
CA ASP A 17 -8.02 -5.05 -28.61
C ASP A 17 -8.27 -3.57 -28.93
N LEU A 18 -8.27 -3.24 -30.23
CA LEU A 18 -8.48 -1.89 -30.75
C LEU A 18 -9.95 -1.61 -31.13
N SER A 19 -10.90 -2.44 -30.70
CA SER A 19 -12.31 -2.34 -31.12
C SER A 19 -13.08 -1.14 -30.56
N GLY A 20 -12.51 -0.39 -29.60
CA GLY A 20 -13.19 0.68 -28.87
C GLY A 20 -14.36 0.19 -27.99
N ASN A 21 -14.56 -1.12 -27.85
CA ASN A 21 -15.63 -1.70 -27.06
C ASN A 21 -15.43 -1.37 -25.57
N LYS A 22 -16.41 -0.69 -24.97
CA LYS A 22 -16.37 -0.16 -23.59
C LYS A 22 -16.90 -1.13 -22.53
N MET A 23 -17.38 -2.32 -22.92
CA MET A 23 -17.91 -3.31 -21.98
C MET A 23 -16.80 -3.95 -21.14
N GLN A 24 -17.03 -4.08 -19.83
CA GLN A 24 -16.17 -4.84 -18.94
C GLN A 24 -16.18 -6.34 -19.36
N ARG A 25 -15.02 -6.88 -19.75
CA ARG A 25 -14.88 -8.20 -20.39
C ARG A 25 -13.46 -8.76 -20.19
N GLN A 26 -13.29 -10.04 -20.50
CA GLN A 26 -11.96 -10.59 -20.76
C GLN A 26 -11.62 -10.44 -22.25
N THR A 27 -10.35 -10.14 -22.53
CA THR A 27 -9.74 -9.99 -23.85
C THR A 27 -8.61 -11.02 -24.00
N PRO A 28 -8.92 -12.32 -24.21
CA PRO A 28 -7.89 -13.34 -24.38
C PRO A 28 -7.12 -13.15 -25.70
N GLY A 29 -5.83 -13.47 -25.71
CA GLY A 29 -4.96 -13.36 -26.90
C GLY A 29 -4.39 -11.97 -27.19
N VAL A 30 -4.75 -10.95 -26.40
CA VAL A 30 -4.18 -9.59 -26.48
C VAL A 30 -3.60 -9.16 -25.13
N LEU A 31 -2.65 -8.22 -25.17
CA LEU A 31 -1.90 -7.70 -24.02
C LEU A 31 -2.39 -6.33 -23.53
N PHE A 32 -3.31 -5.69 -24.27
CA PHE A 32 -4.01 -4.49 -23.84
C PHE A 32 -5.36 -4.34 -24.55
N ALA A 33 -6.16 -3.35 -24.13
CA ALA A 33 -7.30 -2.85 -24.88
C ALA A 33 -7.27 -1.32 -24.94
N ALA A 34 -7.53 -0.76 -26.13
CA ALA A 34 -7.72 0.68 -26.31
C ALA A 34 -8.89 1.15 -25.42
N THR A 35 -8.66 2.17 -24.60
CA THR A 35 -9.53 2.52 -23.47
C THR A 35 -9.62 4.03 -23.31
N GLU A 36 -10.79 4.60 -23.60
CA GLU A 36 -11.07 6.02 -23.37
C GLU A 36 -11.06 6.38 -21.87
N ILE A 37 -10.61 7.60 -21.57
CA ILE A 37 -10.80 8.25 -20.27
C ILE A 37 -12.26 8.66 -20.04
N ALA A 38 -12.65 8.85 -18.78
CA ALA A 38 -13.99 9.32 -18.42
C ALA A 38 -14.23 10.83 -18.69
N GLY A 39 -13.17 11.61 -18.95
CA GLY A 39 -13.26 12.99 -19.44
C GLY A 39 -13.79 14.02 -18.44
N TYR A 40 -13.59 13.77 -17.14
CA TYR A 40 -14.17 14.51 -16.00
C TYR A 40 -14.29 16.05 -16.22
N PRO A 41 -15.49 16.57 -16.56
CA PRO A 41 -15.63 17.97 -17.01
C PRO A 41 -15.60 18.99 -15.87
N ASN A 42 -15.77 18.52 -14.62
CA ASN A 42 -15.72 19.33 -13.40
C ASN A 42 -14.45 19.02 -12.57
N ALA A 43 -13.39 18.54 -13.21
CA ALA A 43 -12.16 18.17 -12.51
C ALA A 43 -11.30 19.39 -12.14
N GLU A 44 -10.70 19.33 -10.96
CA GLU A 44 -9.87 20.39 -10.40
C GLU A 44 -8.49 19.83 -10.02
N LEU A 45 -7.43 20.43 -10.55
CA LEU A 45 -6.05 20.07 -10.23
C LEU A 45 -5.69 20.60 -8.84
N LEU A 46 -5.65 19.70 -7.85
CA LEU A 46 -5.37 20.06 -6.46
C LEU A 46 -3.87 20.19 -6.17
N LEU A 47 -3.03 19.40 -6.86
CA LEU A 47 -1.59 19.36 -6.63
C LEU A 47 -0.85 18.90 -7.89
N PHE A 48 0.28 19.53 -8.20
CA PHE A 48 1.20 19.13 -9.27
C PHE A 48 2.65 19.15 -8.79
N ASN A 49 3.37 18.06 -9.07
CA ASN A 49 4.76 17.83 -8.70
C ASN A 49 5.70 18.34 -9.79
N GLU A 50 5.78 19.66 -9.94
CA GLU A 50 6.52 20.29 -11.04
C GLU A 50 8.00 19.87 -11.10
N LYS A 51 8.65 19.66 -9.94
CA LYS A 51 10.02 19.15 -9.91
C LYS A 51 10.10 17.79 -10.59
N HIS A 52 9.25 16.84 -10.19
CA HIS A 52 9.25 15.52 -10.80
C HIS A 52 8.90 15.56 -12.30
N ALA A 53 7.96 16.42 -12.69
CA ALA A 53 7.59 16.64 -14.09
C ALA A 53 8.78 17.14 -14.94
N ARG A 54 9.59 18.06 -14.39
CA ARG A 54 10.87 18.48 -15.01
C ARG A 54 11.88 17.32 -15.05
N ASP A 55 12.04 16.57 -13.95
CA ASP A 55 12.99 15.44 -13.84
C ASP A 55 12.74 14.33 -14.88
N ILE A 56 11.47 14.08 -15.25
CA ILE A 56 11.07 13.09 -16.28
C ILE A 56 10.98 13.67 -17.70
N GLY A 57 11.27 14.95 -17.88
CA GLY A 57 11.22 15.62 -19.20
C GLY A 57 9.83 16.06 -19.67
N LEU A 58 8.80 15.96 -18.83
CA LEU A 58 7.43 16.43 -19.13
C LEU A 58 7.30 17.96 -19.02
N GLY A 59 8.12 18.60 -18.17
CA GLY A 59 8.20 20.04 -18.05
C GLY A 59 7.12 20.64 -17.13
N THR A 60 6.61 21.82 -17.49
CA THR A 60 5.71 22.64 -16.66
C THR A 60 4.31 22.76 -17.26
N ILE A 61 3.33 23.12 -16.42
CA ILE A 61 2.01 23.56 -16.89
C ILE A 61 2.17 24.96 -17.51
N GLU A 62 1.73 25.10 -18.75
CA GLU A 62 1.86 26.31 -19.57
C GLU A 62 0.51 26.75 -20.16
N ASN A 63 -0.44 25.83 -20.29
CA ASN A 63 -1.75 26.04 -20.90
C ASN A 63 -2.83 25.12 -20.28
N ASP A 64 -4.08 25.24 -20.72
CA ASP A 64 -5.19 24.44 -20.21
C ASP A 64 -5.17 22.97 -20.69
N THR A 65 -4.63 22.67 -21.88
CA THR A 65 -4.44 21.29 -22.36
C THR A 65 -3.51 20.48 -21.44
N ASP A 66 -2.52 21.12 -20.82
CA ASP A 66 -1.70 20.48 -19.77
C ASP A 66 -2.52 20.13 -18.51
N ARG A 67 -3.48 21.00 -18.14
CA ARG A 67 -4.37 20.77 -16.99
C ARG A 67 -5.38 19.68 -17.30
N ASP A 68 -5.98 19.71 -18.48
CA ASP A 68 -6.90 18.70 -18.99
C ASP A 68 -6.24 17.30 -19.03
N PHE A 69 -4.99 17.24 -19.47
CA PHE A 69 -4.18 16.03 -19.43
C PHE A 69 -3.96 15.55 -17.99
N LEU A 70 -3.49 16.40 -17.07
CA LEU A 70 -3.29 16.00 -15.67
C LEU A 70 -4.59 15.54 -14.98
N ASN A 71 -5.72 16.17 -15.31
CA ASN A 71 -7.05 15.87 -14.76
C ASN A 71 -7.72 14.61 -15.35
N ALA A 72 -7.24 14.12 -16.51
CA ALA A 72 -7.98 13.19 -17.37
C ALA A 72 -9.37 13.75 -17.79
N THR A 73 -9.38 15.02 -18.22
CA THR A 73 -10.55 15.72 -18.78
C THR A 73 -10.54 15.67 -20.31
N ALA A 74 -9.41 15.96 -20.95
CA ALA A 74 -9.22 15.91 -22.41
C ALA A 74 -7.78 15.51 -22.76
N LEU A 75 -7.56 15.08 -24.00
CA LEU A 75 -6.29 14.54 -24.49
C LEU A 75 -5.88 15.19 -25.82
N PRO A 76 -4.58 15.48 -26.03
CA PRO A 76 -4.02 15.74 -27.35
C PRO A 76 -4.20 14.54 -28.32
N GLU A 77 -4.31 14.82 -29.61
CA GLU A 77 -4.56 13.81 -30.67
C GLU A 77 -3.47 12.72 -30.77
N ASN A 78 -2.25 12.99 -30.30
CA ASN A 78 -1.15 12.01 -30.27
C ASN A 78 -1.24 10.99 -29.11
N ILE A 79 -2.24 11.07 -28.24
CA ILE A 79 -2.32 10.26 -27.02
C ILE A 79 -3.29 9.08 -27.17
N LYS A 80 -2.76 7.94 -27.62
CA LYS A 80 -3.49 6.67 -27.72
C LYS A 80 -3.58 5.99 -26.36
N THR A 81 -4.75 6.09 -25.73
CA THR A 81 -4.97 5.56 -24.37
C THR A 81 -5.35 4.08 -24.36
N TYR A 82 -4.78 3.34 -23.40
CA TYR A 82 -5.06 1.92 -23.23
C TYR A 82 -4.99 1.47 -21.77
N ALA A 83 -5.60 0.32 -21.49
CA ALA A 83 -5.45 -0.40 -20.23
C ALA A 83 -4.71 -1.72 -20.51
N THR A 84 -3.71 -2.10 -19.71
CA THR A 84 -2.98 -3.36 -19.94
C THR A 84 -3.83 -4.56 -19.53
N ALA A 85 -3.71 -5.64 -20.28
CA ALA A 85 -4.28 -6.94 -19.96
C ALA A 85 -3.23 -7.77 -19.23
N TYR A 86 -3.36 -7.87 -17.91
CA TYR A 86 -2.57 -8.81 -17.11
C TYR A 86 -3.50 -9.83 -16.43
N ALA A 87 -2.92 -10.84 -15.80
CA ALA A 87 -3.62 -11.81 -14.99
C ALA A 87 -2.73 -12.15 -13.79
N GLY A 88 -3.30 -12.67 -12.70
CA GLY A 88 -2.50 -12.89 -11.51
C GLY A 88 -3.24 -13.57 -10.37
N HIS A 89 -2.45 -14.11 -9.45
CA HIS A 89 -2.93 -14.77 -8.25
C HIS A 89 -3.20 -13.73 -7.15
N GLN A 90 -4.46 -13.32 -6.95
CA GLN A 90 -4.85 -12.41 -5.87
C GLN A 90 -5.16 -13.22 -4.60
N PHE A 91 -4.54 -12.90 -3.46
CA PHE A 91 -4.65 -13.71 -2.23
C PHE A 91 -4.33 -15.18 -2.51
N GLY A 92 -3.24 -15.41 -3.27
CA GLY A 92 -2.83 -16.74 -3.71
C GLY A 92 -3.78 -17.40 -4.72
N ASN A 93 -4.50 -16.67 -5.58
CA ASN A 93 -5.56 -17.28 -6.41
C ASN A 93 -5.80 -16.61 -7.79
N TRP A 94 -5.65 -17.33 -8.92
CA TRP A 94 -5.70 -16.81 -10.31
C TRP A 94 -7.03 -16.10 -10.67
N ALA A 95 -7.11 -14.79 -10.49
CA ALA A 95 -8.39 -14.08 -10.42
C ALA A 95 -9.08 -13.80 -11.78
N GLY A 96 -8.93 -14.74 -12.73
CA GLY A 96 -9.25 -14.58 -14.14
C GLY A 96 -8.14 -13.83 -14.87
N GLN A 97 -8.47 -13.29 -16.04
CA GLN A 97 -7.77 -12.09 -16.49
C GLN A 97 -8.11 -10.95 -15.52
N LEU A 98 -7.09 -10.23 -15.10
CA LEU A 98 -7.16 -8.97 -14.39
C LEU A 98 -6.99 -7.86 -15.42
N GLY A 99 -5.88 -7.12 -15.39
CA GLY A 99 -5.66 -5.91 -16.17
C GLY A 99 -5.91 -4.66 -15.35
N ASP A 100 -5.61 -3.50 -15.95
CA ASP A 100 -5.71 -2.18 -15.32
C ASP A 100 -7.18 -1.76 -15.07
N GLY A 101 -7.87 -2.41 -14.13
CA GLY A 101 -9.31 -2.23 -13.88
C GLY A 101 -9.75 -0.89 -13.29
N ARG A 102 -8.83 0.08 -13.15
CA ARG A 102 -9.10 1.49 -12.81
C ARG A 102 -7.91 2.39 -13.17
N ALA A 103 -7.11 1.99 -14.16
CA ALA A 103 -5.94 2.74 -14.57
C ALA A 103 -5.84 2.76 -16.10
N ILE A 104 -5.34 3.86 -16.65
CA ILE A 104 -5.31 4.11 -18.09
C ILE A 104 -3.93 4.69 -18.41
N PHE A 105 -3.22 4.03 -19.30
CA PHE A 105 -1.90 4.43 -19.78
C PHE A 105 -2.05 5.56 -20.80
N ALA A 106 -1.29 6.64 -20.61
CA ALA A 106 -1.20 7.77 -21.52
C ALA A 106 -0.07 7.57 -22.55
N GLY A 107 1.04 7.00 -22.08
CA GLY A 107 2.23 6.82 -22.87
C GLY A 107 3.50 6.82 -22.03
N GLU A 108 4.61 7.02 -22.69
CA GLU A 108 5.97 7.04 -22.19
C GLU A 108 6.57 8.41 -22.51
N ILE A 109 7.42 8.94 -21.62
CA ILE A 109 8.21 10.14 -21.90
C ILE A 109 9.67 9.93 -21.52
N THR A 110 10.57 10.35 -22.40
CA THR A 110 12.02 10.16 -22.24
C THR A 110 12.69 11.49 -21.91
N ASN A 111 13.39 11.54 -20.78
CA ASN A 111 14.10 12.75 -20.37
C ASN A 111 15.43 12.94 -21.14
N GLY A 112 16.07 14.10 -20.97
CA GLY A 112 17.32 14.45 -21.67
C GLY A 112 18.52 13.53 -21.38
N ASN A 113 18.43 12.65 -20.37
CA ASN A 113 19.44 11.64 -20.06
C ASN A 113 19.10 10.26 -20.68
N GLY A 114 18.09 10.18 -21.55
CA GLY A 114 17.64 8.93 -22.18
C GLY A 114 16.82 8.01 -21.28
N LYS A 115 16.40 8.46 -20.09
CA LYS A 115 15.55 7.65 -19.21
C LYS A 115 14.07 7.84 -19.57
N THR A 116 13.46 6.78 -20.09
CA THR A 116 12.01 6.65 -20.27
C THR A 116 11.28 6.52 -18.93
N THR A 117 10.11 7.15 -18.82
CA THR A 117 9.18 7.06 -17.68
C THR A 117 7.76 6.85 -18.20
N GLU A 118 7.04 5.89 -17.63
CA GLU A 118 5.64 5.60 -17.97
C GLU A 118 4.68 6.60 -17.32
N LEU A 119 3.65 7.02 -18.05
CA LEU A 119 2.58 7.91 -17.63
C LEU A 119 1.25 7.13 -17.63
N GLN A 120 0.69 6.88 -16.45
CA GLN A 120 -0.55 6.12 -16.28
C GLN A 120 -1.44 6.76 -15.23
N TRP A 121 -2.63 7.25 -15.61
CA TRP A 121 -3.61 7.71 -14.63
C TRP A 121 -4.25 6.54 -13.87
N LYS A 122 -4.67 6.81 -12.64
CA LYS A 122 -5.35 5.91 -11.72
C LYS A 122 -6.62 6.60 -11.21
N GLY A 123 -7.78 6.00 -11.45
CA GLY A 123 -9.09 6.61 -11.27
C GLY A 123 -9.65 7.32 -12.53
N ALA A 124 -8.96 7.25 -13.68
CA ALA A 124 -9.35 7.97 -14.90
C ALA A 124 -10.57 7.41 -15.67
N GLY A 125 -11.16 6.29 -15.23
CA GLY A 125 -12.33 5.70 -15.87
C GLY A 125 -12.43 4.19 -15.67
N ALA A 126 -13.59 3.64 -16.04
CA ALA A 126 -13.77 2.20 -16.15
C ALA A 126 -13.11 1.68 -17.43
N THR A 127 -12.49 0.52 -17.33
CA THR A 127 -11.77 -0.13 -18.42
C THR A 127 -12.41 -1.50 -18.68
N PRO A 128 -12.09 -2.20 -19.79
CA PRO A 128 -12.51 -3.59 -19.99
C PRO A 128 -12.21 -4.49 -18.77
N TYR A 129 -11.15 -4.16 -18.02
CA TYR A 129 -10.63 -4.91 -16.88
C TYR A 129 -11.24 -4.52 -15.52
N SER A 130 -12.20 -3.60 -15.47
CA SER A 130 -12.85 -3.16 -14.22
C SER A 130 -13.70 -4.25 -13.54
N ARG A 131 -14.03 -5.34 -14.25
CA ARG A 131 -14.82 -6.52 -13.79
C ARG A 131 -16.24 -6.19 -13.31
N HIS A 132 -16.35 -5.59 -12.13
CA HIS A 132 -17.59 -5.17 -11.46
C HIS A 132 -17.44 -3.80 -10.76
N ALA A 133 -16.33 -3.10 -10.98
CA ALA A 133 -16.02 -1.80 -10.38
C ALA A 133 -16.31 -0.64 -11.34
N ASP A 134 -16.33 0.58 -10.79
CA ASP A 134 -16.61 1.84 -11.49
C ASP A 134 -15.38 2.50 -12.16
N GLY A 135 -14.19 1.91 -11.96
CA GLY A 135 -12.92 2.48 -12.44
C GLY A 135 -12.43 3.71 -11.66
N ARG A 136 -13.10 4.10 -10.57
CA ARG A 136 -12.82 5.35 -9.84
C ARG A 136 -11.85 5.16 -8.68
N ALA A 137 -11.05 6.19 -8.41
CA ALA A 137 -10.33 6.36 -7.15
C ALA A 137 -11.00 7.47 -6.32
N VAL A 138 -10.68 7.52 -5.02
CA VAL A 138 -11.24 8.49 -4.07
C VAL A 138 -10.14 9.27 -3.39
N LEU A 139 -10.39 10.55 -3.08
CA LEU A 139 -9.38 11.51 -2.64
C LEU A 139 -8.59 11.02 -1.42
N ARG A 140 -9.25 10.34 -0.46
CA ARG A 140 -8.61 9.73 0.72
C ARG A 140 -7.57 8.66 0.36
N SER A 141 -7.84 7.82 -0.64
CA SER A 141 -6.86 6.84 -1.13
C SER A 141 -5.73 7.50 -1.92
N THR A 142 -6.08 8.50 -2.74
CA THR A 142 -5.14 9.24 -3.57
C THR A 142 -4.13 10.05 -2.74
N VAL A 143 -4.58 10.84 -1.78
CA VAL A 143 -3.69 11.63 -0.90
C VAL A 143 -2.75 10.73 -0.10
N ARG A 144 -3.22 9.57 0.39
CA ARG A 144 -2.35 8.59 1.06
C ARG A 144 -1.26 8.05 0.15
N GLU A 145 -1.62 7.63 -1.06
CA GLU A 145 -0.66 7.05 -2.00
C GLU A 145 0.35 8.10 -2.50
N TYR A 146 -0.07 9.36 -2.74
CA TYR A 146 0.81 10.48 -3.10
C TYR A 146 1.78 10.86 -1.97
N LEU A 147 1.29 10.95 -0.73
CA LEU A 147 2.14 11.34 0.40
C LEU A 147 3.19 10.25 0.69
N MET A 148 2.86 8.97 0.49
CA MET A 148 3.82 7.89 0.67
C MET A 148 4.81 7.79 -0.49
N SER A 149 4.38 7.88 -1.75
CA SER A 149 5.29 7.87 -2.91
C SER A 149 6.37 8.94 -2.81
N GLU A 150 5.97 10.18 -2.52
CA GLU A 150 6.90 11.31 -2.47
C GLU A 150 7.73 11.33 -1.17
N ALA A 151 7.18 10.90 -0.03
CA ALA A 151 7.99 10.70 1.18
C ALA A 151 9.09 9.65 0.93
N MET A 152 8.74 8.48 0.37
CA MET A 152 9.70 7.43 0.02
C MET A 152 10.80 7.97 -0.92
N HIS A 153 10.42 8.76 -1.94
CA HIS A 153 11.39 9.37 -2.85
C HIS A 153 12.33 10.34 -2.15
N HIS A 154 11.82 11.25 -1.32
CA HIS A 154 12.63 12.24 -0.62
C HIS A 154 13.52 11.63 0.47
N LEU A 155 13.13 10.47 1.01
CA LEU A 155 13.98 9.62 1.84
C LEU A 155 15.06 8.86 1.02
N ASN A 156 15.07 8.98 -0.31
CA ASN A 156 15.94 8.26 -1.27
C ASN A 156 15.70 6.74 -1.30
N ILE A 157 14.42 6.36 -1.35
CA ILE A 157 13.96 5.01 -1.66
C ILE A 157 13.43 4.98 -3.10
N PRO A 158 13.91 4.06 -3.94
CA PRO A 158 13.27 3.77 -5.22
C PRO A 158 11.82 3.34 -4.99
N THR A 159 10.91 4.04 -5.65
CA THR A 159 9.50 4.00 -5.30
C THR A 159 8.67 4.38 -6.51
N THR A 160 7.38 4.06 -6.44
CA THR A 160 6.40 4.64 -7.33
C THR A 160 6.36 6.15 -7.12
N ARG A 161 6.42 6.97 -8.17
CA ARG A 161 6.41 8.44 -8.08
C ARG A 161 5.08 9.03 -8.49
N SER A 162 4.65 10.11 -7.81
CA SER A 162 3.35 10.73 -8.07
C SER A 162 3.46 12.13 -8.66
N LEU A 163 2.89 12.30 -9.86
CA LEU A 163 2.98 13.52 -10.66
C LEU A 163 1.94 14.58 -10.26
N SER A 164 0.70 14.16 -9.96
CA SER A 164 -0.42 15.07 -9.67
C SER A 164 -1.48 14.42 -8.79
N ILE A 165 -2.35 15.27 -8.22
CA ILE A 165 -3.65 14.89 -7.67
C ILE A 165 -4.69 15.83 -8.27
N SER A 166 -5.78 15.25 -8.80
CA SER A 166 -6.97 16.01 -9.18
C SER A 166 -8.22 15.48 -8.48
N PHE A 167 -9.12 16.38 -8.09
CA PHE A 167 -10.52 16.04 -7.76
C PHE A 167 -11.26 15.80 -9.09
N SER A 168 -12.09 14.76 -9.19
CA SER A 168 -12.77 14.43 -10.45
C SER A 168 -14.13 15.13 -10.67
N GLY A 169 -14.58 15.94 -9.71
CA GLY A 169 -15.93 16.53 -9.74
C GLY A 169 -17.07 15.55 -9.43
N GLU A 170 -16.78 14.27 -9.23
CA GLU A 170 -17.76 13.22 -8.93
C GLU A 170 -17.83 12.87 -7.44
N GLU A 171 -19.00 12.41 -7.00
CA GLU A 171 -19.15 11.64 -5.77
C GLU A 171 -19.13 10.13 -6.06
N VAL A 172 -18.38 9.38 -5.26
CA VAL A 172 -18.01 7.99 -5.53
C VAL A 172 -18.36 7.14 -4.31
N LEU A 173 -19.29 6.20 -4.47
CA LEU A 173 -19.84 5.39 -3.38
C LEU A 173 -18.82 4.33 -2.89
N ARG A 174 -18.50 4.32 -1.59
CA ARG A 174 -17.55 3.38 -0.96
C ARG A 174 -18.01 2.94 0.43
N ASP A 175 -17.90 1.65 0.72
CA ASP A 175 -17.97 1.13 2.10
C ASP A 175 -16.55 1.01 2.63
N ILE A 176 -16.13 2.01 3.41
CA ILE A 176 -14.74 2.16 3.88
C ILE A 176 -14.34 1.03 4.83
N MET A 177 -15.31 0.44 5.54
CA MET A 177 -15.09 -0.53 6.61
C MET A 177 -15.56 -1.94 6.25
N TYR A 178 -16.06 -2.16 5.01
CA TYR A 178 -16.70 -3.41 4.58
C TYR A 178 -17.84 -3.85 5.53
N SER A 179 -18.59 -2.85 6.00
CA SER A 179 -19.61 -2.92 7.06
C SER A 179 -21.05 -3.18 6.57
N GLY A 180 -21.27 -3.15 5.25
CA GLY A 180 -22.59 -3.09 4.63
C GLY A 180 -23.16 -1.67 4.51
N ASN A 181 -22.45 -0.65 4.98
CA ASN A 181 -22.93 0.75 5.03
C ASN A 181 -22.06 1.66 4.13
N PRO A 182 -22.30 1.68 2.82
CA PRO A 182 -21.56 2.55 1.90
C PRO A 182 -21.96 4.02 2.06
N ALA A 183 -20.98 4.91 1.92
CA ALA A 183 -21.15 6.36 1.89
C ALA A 183 -20.45 6.97 0.67
N TYR A 184 -20.83 8.19 0.27
CA TYR A 184 -20.16 8.89 -0.81
C TYR A 184 -18.83 9.50 -0.34
N GLU A 185 -17.76 9.28 -1.11
CA GLU A 185 -16.48 9.98 -0.99
C GLU A 185 -16.23 10.83 -2.24
N LYS A 186 -15.43 11.90 -2.11
CA LYS A 186 -14.98 12.69 -3.28
C LYS A 186 -14.10 11.85 -4.21
N GLY A 187 -14.46 11.77 -5.49
CA GLY A 187 -13.67 11.11 -6.53
C GLY A 187 -12.36 11.83 -6.85
N ALA A 188 -11.33 11.10 -7.28
CA ALA A 188 -10.01 11.65 -7.57
C ALA A 188 -9.22 10.87 -8.63
N VAL A 189 -8.20 11.51 -9.21
CA VAL A 189 -7.26 10.95 -10.20
C VAL A 189 -5.81 11.20 -9.76
N MET A 190 -4.89 10.29 -10.12
CA MET A 190 -3.44 10.36 -9.82
C MET A 190 -2.60 9.56 -10.86
N MET A 191 -1.26 9.57 -10.80
CA MET A 191 -0.33 8.90 -11.74
C MET A 191 0.85 8.21 -11.00
N ASN A 192 1.25 6.96 -11.30
CA ASN A 192 2.17 6.15 -10.43
C ASN A 192 2.80 4.82 -11.03
N ARG A 193 4.04 4.35 -10.63
CA ARG A 193 4.77 3.01 -10.84
C ARG A 193 6.28 3.05 -10.39
N GLN A 194 7.11 2.09 -9.86
CA GLN A 194 7.14 0.70 -9.26
C GLN A 194 8.46 0.49 -8.36
N HIS A 195 8.83 -0.70 -7.80
CA HIS A 195 10.09 -0.98 -6.97
C HIS A 195 10.43 -2.49 -6.61
N THR A 196 11.63 -2.81 -6.06
CA THR A 196 12.18 -4.18 -5.70
C THR A 196 12.43 -4.48 -4.18
N ARG A 197 12.93 -5.69 -3.84
CA ARG A 197 13.30 -6.14 -2.47
C ARG A 197 14.45 -5.34 -1.85
N GLU A 198 15.52 -5.12 -2.60
CA GLU A 198 16.75 -4.47 -2.11
C GLU A 198 16.46 -3.02 -1.78
N GLU A 199 15.61 -2.40 -2.60
CA GLU A 199 15.07 -1.06 -2.46
C GLU A 199 14.15 -0.96 -1.22
N TYR A 200 13.34 -1.99 -0.96
CA TYR A 200 12.54 -2.12 0.28
C TYR A 200 13.38 -2.41 1.54
N LEU A 201 14.49 -3.13 1.45
CA LEU A 201 15.39 -3.33 2.58
C LEU A 201 16.11 -2.03 2.93
N GLU A 202 16.58 -1.31 1.93
CA GLU A 202 17.21 0.00 2.09
C GLU A 202 16.24 1.08 2.61
N LEU A 203 14.95 0.99 2.25
CA LEU A 203 13.88 1.76 2.89
C LEU A 203 13.85 1.56 4.40
N ILE A 204 13.78 0.30 4.84
CA ILE A 204 13.63 0.00 6.26
C ILE A 204 14.84 0.49 7.05
N ARG A 205 16.05 0.35 6.51
CA ARG A 205 17.29 0.91 7.12
C ARG A 205 17.21 2.43 7.26
N LYS A 206 16.85 3.16 6.19
CA LYS A 206 16.75 4.63 6.20
C LYS A 206 15.64 5.14 7.11
N ALA A 207 14.49 4.48 7.11
CA ALA A 207 13.37 4.83 7.98
C ALA A 207 13.74 4.65 9.46
N LYS A 208 14.36 3.52 9.83
CA LYS A 208 14.91 3.30 11.18
C LYS A 208 16.03 4.28 11.54
N ALA A 209 16.82 4.77 10.59
CA ALA A 209 17.86 5.77 10.85
C ALA A 209 17.29 7.17 11.14
N ILE A 210 16.10 7.50 10.62
CA ILE A 210 15.47 8.82 10.75
C ILE A 210 14.45 8.85 11.90
N VAL A 211 13.74 7.74 12.13
CA VAL A 211 12.86 7.54 13.28
C VAL A 211 13.28 6.22 13.96
N PRO A 212 14.18 6.25 14.97
CA PRO A 212 14.73 5.06 15.61
C PRO A 212 13.70 4.07 16.16
N ASP A 213 12.59 4.59 16.70
CA ASP A 213 11.48 3.80 17.24
C ASP A 213 10.31 3.66 16.23
N ILE A 214 10.56 3.65 14.91
CA ILE A 214 9.50 3.40 13.91
C ILE A 214 9.06 1.94 13.92
N ALA A 215 7.75 1.72 13.84
CA ALA A 215 7.14 0.40 13.83
C ALA A 215 6.77 -0.06 12.41
N PHE A 216 7.02 -1.33 12.10
CA PHE A 216 6.63 -1.97 10.84
C PHE A 216 5.85 -3.26 11.09
N SER A 217 4.62 -3.35 10.60
CA SER A 217 3.82 -4.57 10.59
C SER A 217 3.72 -5.19 9.20
N GLN A 218 3.49 -6.50 9.17
CA GLN A 218 3.33 -7.30 7.95
C GLN A 218 2.20 -8.32 8.13
N ASP A 219 1.65 -8.84 7.04
CA ASP A 219 0.89 -10.09 7.06
C ASP A 219 1.51 -11.05 6.04
N MET A 220 1.76 -12.30 6.43
CA MET A 220 2.50 -13.30 5.65
C MET A 220 1.72 -14.60 5.49
N ILE A 221 1.87 -15.21 4.31
CA ILE A 221 1.41 -16.56 3.98
C ILE A 221 2.63 -17.36 3.57
N VAL A 222 2.75 -18.62 4.03
CA VAL A 222 3.85 -19.53 3.70
C VAL A 222 3.36 -20.91 3.30
N GLY A 223 4.17 -21.64 2.55
CA GLY A 223 3.82 -22.89 1.89
C GLY A 223 2.86 -22.69 0.72
N PHE A 224 2.94 -21.56 0.01
CA PHE A 224 2.15 -21.33 -1.20
C PHE A 224 2.56 -22.28 -2.34
N CYS A 225 1.66 -22.56 -3.28
CA CYS A 225 1.96 -23.44 -4.41
C CYS A 225 3.20 -22.95 -5.19
N GLY A 226 4.18 -23.83 -5.42
CA GLY A 226 5.46 -23.54 -6.06
C GLY A 226 6.51 -22.84 -5.18
N GLU A 227 6.24 -22.62 -3.89
CA GLU A 227 7.19 -21.95 -2.97
C GLU A 227 8.38 -22.86 -2.63
N THR A 228 9.56 -22.50 -3.11
CA THR A 228 10.80 -23.25 -2.86
C THR A 228 11.28 -23.10 -1.41
N GLU A 229 12.28 -23.89 -0.99
CA GLU A 229 12.88 -23.67 0.33
C GLU A 229 13.71 -22.39 0.33
N GLU A 230 14.31 -22.05 -0.80
CA GLU A 230 15.00 -20.80 -1.06
C GLU A 230 14.07 -19.58 -0.85
N ASP A 231 12.84 -19.60 -1.37
CA ASP A 231 11.84 -18.54 -1.15
C ASP A 231 11.46 -18.37 0.33
N HIS A 232 11.35 -19.49 1.05
CA HIS A 232 11.07 -19.48 2.48
C HIS A 232 12.27 -18.94 3.30
N GLN A 233 13.50 -19.33 2.97
CA GLN A 233 14.70 -18.74 3.60
C GLN A 233 14.90 -17.26 3.20
N LEU A 234 14.48 -16.85 2.00
CA LEU A 234 14.37 -15.44 1.60
C LEU A 234 13.33 -14.69 2.43
N THR A 235 12.22 -15.33 2.82
CA THR A 235 11.21 -14.76 3.73
C THR A 235 11.74 -14.62 5.16
N LEU A 236 12.37 -15.67 5.71
CA LEU A 236 12.99 -15.63 7.05
C LEU A 236 14.14 -14.62 7.16
N SER A 237 14.93 -14.43 6.09
CA SER A 237 15.99 -13.41 6.06
C SER A 237 15.41 -11.99 5.98
N LEU A 238 14.35 -11.76 5.20
CA LEU A 238 13.64 -10.48 5.15
C LEU A 238 13.10 -10.10 6.55
N MET A 239 12.47 -11.04 7.25
CA MET A 239 12.01 -10.83 8.64
C MET A 239 13.15 -10.48 9.59
N LYS A 240 14.35 -11.07 9.43
CA LYS A 240 15.54 -10.80 10.27
C LYS A 240 16.16 -9.43 10.03
N GLU A 241 16.18 -8.92 8.79
CA GLU A 241 16.63 -7.54 8.52
C GLU A 241 15.59 -6.50 8.95
N VAL A 242 14.31 -6.77 8.70
CA VAL A 242 13.24 -5.78 8.95
C VAL A 242 12.81 -5.75 10.42
N GLU A 243 12.93 -6.86 11.15
CA GLU A 243 12.55 -6.98 12.57
C GLU A 243 11.11 -6.50 12.87
N TYR A 244 10.15 -6.96 12.05
CA TYR A 244 8.74 -6.54 12.12
C TYR A 244 8.15 -6.61 13.54
N ASP A 245 7.39 -5.58 13.92
CA ASP A 245 6.78 -5.38 15.23
C ASP A 245 5.74 -6.45 15.59
N TYR A 246 4.88 -6.75 14.63
CA TYR A 246 3.82 -7.75 14.70
C TYR A 246 3.34 -8.10 13.28
N GLY A 247 2.61 -9.20 13.18
CA GLY A 247 1.90 -9.56 11.96
C GLY A 247 0.96 -10.73 12.14
N TYR A 248 0.08 -10.98 11.17
CA TYR A 248 -0.66 -12.22 11.05
C TYR A 248 0.07 -13.17 10.08
N MET A 249 0.14 -14.45 10.45
CA MET A 249 0.93 -15.45 9.74
C MET A 249 0.08 -16.70 9.51
N PHE A 250 0.07 -17.21 8.28
CA PHE A 250 -0.80 -18.33 7.88
C PHE A 250 -0.06 -19.33 7.01
N ALA A 251 -0.29 -20.63 7.23
CA ALA A 251 0.01 -21.63 6.23
C ALA A 251 -1.00 -21.48 5.07
N TYR A 252 -0.53 -21.61 3.83
CA TYR A 252 -1.42 -21.60 2.68
C TYR A 252 -2.38 -22.80 2.75
N SER A 253 -3.67 -22.48 2.81
CA SER A 253 -4.77 -23.42 2.67
C SER A 253 -5.43 -23.17 1.33
N GLU A 254 -5.63 -24.22 0.54
CA GLU A 254 -6.57 -24.16 -0.57
C GLU A 254 -7.93 -23.64 -0.10
N ARG A 255 -8.58 -22.83 -0.94
CA ARG A 255 -9.95 -22.35 -0.66
C ARG A 255 -10.87 -22.72 -1.84
N PRO A 256 -12.01 -23.39 -1.58
CA PRO A 256 -12.90 -23.80 -2.65
C PRO A 256 -13.37 -22.65 -3.53
N GLY A 257 -13.35 -22.87 -4.84
CA GLY A 257 -13.70 -21.84 -5.82
C GLY A 257 -12.65 -20.75 -5.98
N THR A 258 -11.63 -20.67 -5.11
CA THR A 258 -10.54 -19.71 -5.28
C THR A 258 -9.49 -20.30 -6.24
N PRO A 259 -9.00 -19.51 -7.22
CA PRO A 259 -8.33 -20.08 -8.40
C PRO A 259 -6.85 -20.54 -8.38
N ALA A 260 -6.10 -20.64 -7.26
CA ALA A 260 -4.90 -21.51 -7.21
C ALA A 260 -5.32 -22.97 -7.06
N HIS A 261 -6.28 -23.24 -6.18
CA HIS A 261 -7.10 -24.48 -6.12
C HIS A 261 -7.81 -24.83 -7.46
N LYS A 262 -7.65 -24.03 -8.53
CA LYS A 262 -8.10 -24.33 -9.90
C LYS A 262 -6.97 -24.46 -10.94
N LYS A 263 -5.72 -24.18 -10.59
CA LYS A 263 -4.62 -23.95 -11.57
C LYS A 263 -3.21 -24.29 -11.11
N MET A 264 -2.97 -24.38 -9.82
CA MET A 264 -1.69 -24.77 -9.23
C MET A 264 -1.92 -26.06 -8.48
N GLU A 265 -0.97 -26.99 -8.57
CA GLU A 265 -0.95 -28.14 -7.68
C GLU A 265 -0.59 -27.66 -6.27
N ASP A 266 -1.18 -28.25 -5.23
CA ASP A 266 -0.79 -27.96 -3.84
C ASP A 266 0.48 -28.75 -3.48
N ASP A 267 1.55 -28.43 -4.21
CA ASP A 267 2.80 -29.16 -4.34
C ASP A 267 3.72 -29.06 -3.10
N VAL A 268 3.52 -28.06 -2.25
CA VAL A 268 4.20 -27.95 -0.95
C VAL A 268 3.50 -28.86 0.07
N PRO A 269 4.14 -29.93 0.57
CA PRO A 269 3.51 -30.88 1.48
C PRO A 269 2.98 -30.22 2.77
N ALA A 270 1.85 -30.69 3.29
CA ALA A 270 1.17 -30.05 4.42
C ALA A 270 2.04 -29.94 5.67
N ASP A 271 2.91 -30.93 5.94
CA ASP A 271 3.91 -30.92 7.00
C ASP A 271 5.01 -29.88 6.75
N VAL A 272 5.46 -29.68 5.51
CA VAL A 272 6.36 -28.58 5.12
C VAL A 272 5.68 -27.23 5.36
N LYS A 273 4.40 -27.06 5.00
CA LYS A 273 3.66 -25.82 5.30
C LYS A 273 3.57 -25.54 6.80
N GLN A 274 3.28 -26.57 7.61
CA GLN A 274 3.24 -26.42 9.07
C GLN A 274 4.62 -26.13 9.66
N ARG A 275 5.70 -26.76 9.14
CA ARG A 275 7.08 -26.42 9.51
C ARG A 275 7.38 -24.95 9.20
N ARG A 276 7.15 -24.50 7.96
CA ARG A 276 7.42 -23.12 7.54
C ARG A 276 6.63 -22.10 8.36
N LEU A 277 5.36 -22.40 8.64
CA LEU A 277 4.52 -21.58 9.52
C LEU A 277 5.08 -21.54 10.95
N ALA A 278 5.50 -22.68 11.51
CA ALA A 278 6.09 -22.73 12.83
C ALA A 278 7.42 -21.96 12.92
N GLU A 279 8.27 -22.04 11.88
CA GLU A 279 9.52 -21.28 11.78
C GLU A 279 9.26 -19.76 11.70
N VAL A 280 8.30 -19.32 10.88
CA VAL A 280 7.89 -17.91 10.78
C VAL A 280 7.24 -17.40 12.07
N ILE A 281 6.37 -18.18 12.72
CA ILE A 281 5.77 -17.82 14.02
C ILE A 281 6.82 -17.78 15.14
N ALA A 282 7.78 -18.71 15.14
CA ALA A 282 8.87 -18.72 16.12
C ALA A 282 9.73 -17.46 15.97
N LEU A 283 10.16 -17.14 14.74
CA LEU A 283 10.96 -15.97 14.42
C LEU A 283 10.21 -14.66 14.72
N GLN A 284 8.95 -14.51 14.28
CA GLN A 284 8.13 -13.35 14.65
C GLN A 284 7.96 -13.25 16.17
N GLY A 285 7.86 -14.38 16.88
CA GLY A 285 7.84 -14.44 18.34
C GLY A 285 9.14 -13.95 18.98
N GLU A 286 10.30 -14.29 18.41
CA GLU A 286 11.62 -13.82 18.85
C GLU A 286 11.77 -12.31 18.66
N LEU A 287 11.47 -11.81 17.45
CA LEU A 287 11.47 -10.40 17.10
C LEU A 287 10.51 -9.60 17.98
N SER A 288 9.30 -10.12 18.20
CA SER A 288 8.30 -9.49 19.09
C SER A 288 8.79 -9.43 20.54
N ARG A 289 9.44 -10.48 21.05
CA ARG A 289 10.05 -10.49 22.40
C ARG A 289 11.21 -9.50 22.50
N LYS A 290 12.12 -9.47 21.51
CA LYS A 290 13.23 -8.51 21.43
C LYS A 290 12.71 -7.08 21.54
N ARG A 291 11.70 -6.74 20.74
CA ARG A 291 11.04 -5.44 20.74
C ARG A 291 10.31 -5.14 22.06
N MET A 292 9.49 -6.07 22.56
CA MET A 292 8.78 -5.90 23.85
C MET A 292 9.74 -5.59 25.00
N SER A 293 10.93 -6.19 25.01
CA SER A 293 11.98 -5.90 25.99
C SER A 293 12.65 -4.55 25.78
N GLY A 294 12.77 -4.06 24.54
CA GLY A 294 13.31 -2.74 24.22
C GLY A 294 12.47 -1.54 24.72
N TYR A 295 11.23 -1.77 25.14
CA TYR A 295 10.39 -0.75 25.81
C TYR A 295 10.57 -0.70 27.34
N VAL A 296 11.12 -1.75 27.96
CA VAL A 296 11.23 -1.86 29.43
C VAL A 296 12.30 -0.89 29.98
N GLY A 297 12.04 -0.31 31.15
CA GLY A 297 12.92 0.68 31.79
C GLY A 297 12.78 2.10 31.22
N LYS A 298 11.78 2.35 30.38
CA LYS A 298 11.50 3.64 29.74
C LYS A 298 10.09 4.13 30.07
N ILE A 299 9.88 5.45 29.97
CA ILE A 299 8.56 6.07 29.94
C ILE A 299 8.08 6.15 28.49
N HIS A 300 6.82 5.79 28.24
CA HIS A 300 6.17 5.91 26.93
C HIS A 300 4.86 6.69 27.06
N GLU A 301 4.50 7.43 26.03
CA GLU A 301 3.15 8.00 25.91
C GLU A 301 2.16 6.90 25.51
N ILE A 302 1.13 6.68 26.33
CA ILE A 302 0.13 5.64 26.14
C ILE A 302 -1.27 6.26 26.01
N LEU A 303 -1.90 6.06 24.86
CA LEU A 303 -3.32 6.36 24.61
C LEU A 303 -4.19 5.32 25.31
N ILE A 304 -5.11 5.73 26.20
CA ILE A 304 -6.09 4.85 26.84
C ILE A 304 -7.17 4.46 25.84
N GLU A 305 -7.22 3.17 25.46
CA GLU A 305 -8.24 2.61 24.55
C GLU A 305 -9.47 2.05 25.29
N GLY A 306 -9.32 1.61 26.55
CA GLY A 306 -10.40 1.00 27.33
C GLY A 306 -9.92 0.25 28.57
N THR A 307 -10.81 -0.47 29.25
CA THR A 307 -10.45 -1.34 30.39
C THR A 307 -9.68 -2.59 29.93
N SER A 308 -8.76 -3.10 30.76
CA SER A 308 -8.09 -4.39 30.53
C SER A 308 -9.08 -5.55 30.59
N LYS A 309 -8.90 -6.57 29.74
CA LYS A 309 -9.74 -7.79 29.74
C LYS A 309 -9.40 -8.77 30.87
N LYS A 310 -8.31 -8.55 31.61
CA LYS A 310 -7.83 -9.44 32.68
C LYS A 310 -8.06 -8.88 34.08
N ASP A 311 -8.19 -7.56 34.21
CA ASP A 311 -8.42 -6.86 35.46
C ASP A 311 -9.23 -5.59 35.16
N GLU A 312 -10.38 -5.43 35.81
CA GLU A 312 -11.24 -4.27 35.64
C GLU A 312 -10.64 -2.98 36.24
N ASN A 313 -9.67 -3.11 37.15
CA ASN A 313 -8.96 -2.01 37.80
C ASN A 313 -7.80 -1.47 36.95
N GLN A 314 -7.52 -2.07 35.79
CA GLN A 314 -6.47 -1.64 34.87
C GLN A 314 -7.03 -1.02 33.59
N TRP A 315 -6.34 0.01 33.11
CA TRP A 315 -6.48 0.47 31.72
C TRP A 315 -5.74 -0.48 30.78
N LYS A 316 -6.21 -0.51 29.53
CA LYS A 316 -5.52 -0.98 28.34
C LYS A 316 -5.32 0.23 27.43
N GLY A 317 -4.09 0.43 27.00
CA GLY A 317 -3.74 1.47 26.03
C GLY A 317 -2.66 1.04 25.06
N ARG A 318 -2.19 1.96 24.21
CA ARG A 318 -1.07 1.75 23.29
C ARG A 318 -0.15 2.95 23.14
N ASN A 319 1.12 2.70 22.82
CA ASN A 319 2.03 3.70 22.29
C ASN A 319 1.85 3.90 20.76
N SER A 320 2.60 4.83 20.19
CA SER A 320 2.63 5.11 18.75
C SER A 320 3.11 3.93 17.90
N GLN A 321 3.89 3.01 18.47
CA GLN A 321 4.30 1.73 17.86
C GLN A 321 3.21 0.62 17.95
N ASN A 322 1.97 0.97 18.28
CA ASN A 322 0.82 0.06 18.40
C ASN A 322 1.00 -1.03 19.49
N ALA A 323 2.03 -0.94 20.34
CA ALA A 323 2.31 -1.90 21.40
C ALA A 323 1.30 -1.71 22.56
N VAL A 324 0.62 -2.79 22.95
CA VAL A 324 -0.37 -2.76 24.03
C VAL A 324 0.33 -2.64 25.37
N CYS A 325 -0.12 -1.71 26.21
CA CYS A 325 0.28 -1.60 27.61
C CYS A 325 -0.94 -1.75 28.54
N VAL A 326 -0.75 -2.37 29.70
CA VAL A 326 -1.71 -2.32 30.81
C VAL A 326 -1.07 -1.69 32.04
N PHE A 327 -1.87 -0.95 32.79
CA PHE A 327 -1.47 -0.18 33.98
C PHE A 327 -2.70 0.19 34.81
N ASP A 328 -2.51 0.46 36.10
CA ASP A 328 -3.62 0.69 37.04
C ASP A 328 -4.36 2.00 36.79
N LYS A 329 -5.69 1.97 36.96
CA LYS A 329 -6.58 3.14 36.83
C LYS A 329 -6.37 4.13 37.97
N LYS A 330 -6.32 5.42 37.64
CA LYS A 330 -6.29 6.51 38.63
C LYS A 330 -7.44 7.51 38.40
N PRO A 331 -7.96 8.16 39.47
CA PRO A 331 -9.03 9.15 39.34
C PRO A 331 -8.70 10.25 38.34
N GLY A 332 -9.71 10.68 37.58
CA GLY A 332 -9.59 11.73 36.55
C GLY A 332 -9.14 11.24 35.17
N GLN A 333 -8.58 10.04 35.04
CA GLN A 333 -8.24 9.43 33.74
C GLN A 333 -9.49 8.91 33.02
N LYS A 334 -9.50 8.99 31.68
CA LYS A 334 -10.58 8.50 30.81
C LYS A 334 -10.03 7.92 29.50
N ILE A 335 -10.90 7.22 28.78
CA ILE A 335 -10.62 6.74 27.41
C ILE A 335 -10.40 7.95 26.50
N GLY A 336 -9.35 7.89 25.67
CA GLY A 336 -8.91 8.99 24.81
C GLY A 336 -7.81 9.88 25.40
N ASP A 337 -7.49 9.78 26.69
CA ASP A 337 -6.31 10.44 27.24
C ASP A 337 -5.03 9.77 26.75
N VAL A 338 -4.00 10.57 26.45
CA VAL A 338 -2.61 10.12 26.28
C VAL A 338 -1.84 10.49 27.54
N ILE A 339 -1.24 9.52 28.21
CA ILE A 339 -0.51 9.75 29.46
C ILE A 339 0.89 9.09 29.45
N PRO A 340 1.88 9.64 30.17
CA PRO A 340 3.17 8.97 30.34
C PRO A 340 3.04 7.76 31.29
N VAL A 341 3.50 6.60 30.83
CA VAL A 341 3.54 5.34 31.60
C VAL A 341 4.95 4.79 31.59
N PHE A 342 5.50 4.53 32.78
CA PHE A 342 6.77 3.82 32.92
C PHE A 342 6.55 2.32 32.77
N VAL A 343 7.23 1.70 31.81
CA VAL A 343 7.10 0.26 31.53
C VAL A 343 8.16 -0.49 32.33
N HIS A 344 7.73 -1.12 33.43
CA HIS A 344 8.59 -1.87 34.34
C HIS A 344 8.72 -3.36 33.98
N GLY A 345 7.95 -3.86 33.00
CA GLY A 345 8.05 -5.24 32.53
C GLY A 345 7.21 -5.49 31.29
N ASN A 346 7.19 -6.74 30.82
CA ASN A 346 6.36 -7.16 29.69
C ASN A 346 5.91 -8.61 29.81
N THR A 347 5.04 -8.97 28.87
CA THR A 347 4.75 -10.34 28.42
C THR A 347 5.03 -10.41 26.92
N GLN A 348 4.88 -11.58 26.29
CA GLN A 348 5.15 -11.80 24.86
C GLN A 348 4.49 -10.78 23.90
N GLY A 349 3.37 -10.15 24.28
CA GLY A 349 2.65 -9.17 23.46
C GLY A 349 1.90 -8.09 24.25
N THR A 350 2.30 -7.80 25.49
CA THR A 350 1.69 -6.73 26.30
C THR A 350 2.70 -6.21 27.33
N LEU A 351 2.91 -4.91 27.35
CA LEU A 351 3.74 -4.18 28.30
C LEU A 351 3.00 -4.02 29.64
N LEU A 352 3.77 -4.03 30.73
CA LEU A 352 3.30 -3.83 32.10
C LEU A 352 3.92 -2.53 32.63
N GLY A 353 3.09 -1.61 33.10
CA GLY A 353 3.56 -0.29 33.50
C GLY A 353 2.77 0.40 34.59
N THR A 354 3.28 1.56 35.01
CA THR A 354 2.71 2.43 36.04
C THR A 354 2.66 3.86 35.51
N ALA A 355 1.55 4.58 35.71
CA ALA A 355 1.43 5.97 35.26
C ALA A 355 2.51 6.85 35.94
N ALA A 356 3.35 7.52 35.14
CA ALA A 356 4.67 7.99 35.54
C ALA A 356 4.71 9.17 36.54
N ALA A 357 3.54 9.69 36.94
CA ALA A 357 3.40 10.72 37.98
C ALA A 357 3.88 10.30 39.38
N GLU A 358 4.31 9.04 39.56
CA GLU A 358 4.88 8.49 40.79
C GLU A 358 6.40 8.31 40.78
N ILE A 359 7.11 8.65 39.69
CA ILE A 359 8.57 8.63 39.69
C ILE A 359 9.10 9.89 40.39
N SER A 360 9.07 9.87 41.72
CA SER A 360 9.93 10.70 42.54
C SER A 360 11.38 10.25 42.32
N VAL A 361 12.14 11.03 41.56
CA VAL A 361 13.55 10.74 41.28
C VAL A 361 14.35 10.88 42.58
N ALA A 362 14.62 9.75 43.23
CA ALA A 362 15.60 9.66 44.31
C ALA A 362 17.01 9.78 43.73
N VAL A 363 17.45 11.02 43.51
CA VAL A 363 18.83 11.33 43.09
C VAL A 363 19.78 11.01 44.24
N ASN A 364 20.73 10.11 43.99
CA ASN A 364 21.97 9.86 44.74
C ASN A 364 23.08 9.62 43.72
#